data_AF-A0A1Y1M8F4-F1
#
_entry.id   AF-A0A1Y1M8F4-F1
#
_cell.length_a   1.000
_cell.length_b   1.000
_cell.length_c   1.000
_cell.angle_alpha   90.00
_cell.angle_beta   90.00
_cell.angle_gamma   90.00
#
_symmetry.space_group_name_H-M   'P 1'
#
loop_
_entity.id
_entity.type
_entity.pdbx_description
1 polymer ?
#
loop_
_entity_poly.entity_id
_entity_poly.type
_entity_poly.pdbx_seq_one_letter_code
_entity_poly.pdbx_strand_id
1 'polypeptide(L)'
;MTRTKPTLEDGKLPQTKDLRPAMAQRFFGSYYSAFEVGLDLGFFAKDFGARAPSRWIAERLVLDICPRLSHMNRLVTNRPAFVKYPNGGYDRLCPSFLNEMNLGINTCLYEWWLYDEDFCCTVTEYEDWRDIQDDIVLDLRTDFFLEWKDEDKSSCSYMLALKTLRHKVDKIMDDIEVEAVA
;
A
#
# COMPACT_ATOMS: atom_id res chain seq x y z
N MET A 1 12.21 -24.20 -23.87
CA MET A 1 13.13 -24.35 -22.72
C MET A 1 12.32 -24.79 -21.52
N THR A 2 12.58 -25.99 -21.03
CA THR A 2 11.91 -26.63 -19.90
C THR A 2 12.23 -25.90 -18.59
N ARG A 3 11.21 -25.36 -17.92
CA ARG A 3 11.31 -24.76 -16.58
C ARG A 3 11.56 -25.87 -15.56
N THR A 4 12.81 -26.09 -15.17
CA THR A 4 13.14 -26.95 -14.02
C THR A 4 12.85 -26.18 -12.74
N LYS A 5 11.75 -26.53 -12.05
CA LYS A 5 11.58 -26.16 -10.63
C LYS A 5 12.74 -26.77 -9.85
N PRO A 6 13.40 -26.04 -8.93
CA PRO A 6 14.35 -26.65 -8.01
C PRO A 6 13.57 -27.68 -7.20
N THR A 7 13.80 -28.95 -7.51
CA THR A 7 13.20 -30.09 -6.84
C THR A 7 14.15 -30.52 -5.73
N LEU A 8 13.59 -30.96 -4.60
CA LEU A 8 14.39 -31.59 -3.53
C LEU A 8 15.05 -32.84 -4.12
N GLU A 9 16.34 -32.78 -4.44
CA GLU A 9 17.11 -33.98 -4.73
C GLU A 9 17.36 -34.72 -3.40
N ASP A 10 16.90 -35.97 -3.31
CA ASP A 10 17.14 -36.88 -2.18
C ASP A 10 16.75 -36.37 -0.78
N GLY A 11 15.72 -35.52 -0.70
CA GLY A 11 15.23 -34.97 0.57
C GLY A 11 16.18 -33.95 1.22
N LYS A 12 17.21 -33.48 0.50
CA LYS A 12 18.12 -32.43 0.97
C LYS A 12 17.78 -31.10 0.32
N LEU A 13 17.80 -30.03 1.13
CA LEU A 13 17.66 -28.67 0.60
C LEU A 13 18.89 -28.34 -0.27
N PRO A 14 18.69 -27.73 -1.44
CA PRO A 14 19.79 -27.31 -2.30
C PRO A 14 20.71 -26.30 -1.57
N GLN A 15 22.02 -26.37 -1.83
CA GLN A 15 22.95 -25.45 -1.19
C GLN A 15 22.71 -24.02 -1.69
N THR A 16 22.96 -23.03 -0.83
CA THR A 16 22.80 -21.60 -1.17
C THR A 16 23.60 -21.22 -2.42
N LYS A 17 24.76 -21.84 -2.63
CA LYS A 17 25.61 -21.61 -3.82
C LYS A 17 24.92 -21.99 -5.13
N ASP A 18 24.01 -22.97 -5.10
CA ASP A 18 23.28 -23.48 -6.25
C ASP A 18 21.93 -22.77 -6.42
N LEU A 19 21.32 -22.34 -5.30
CA LEU A 19 20.10 -21.54 -5.30
C LEU A 19 20.32 -20.13 -5.84
N ARG A 20 21.44 -19.47 -5.51
CA ARG A 20 21.70 -18.07 -5.93
C ARG A 20 21.66 -17.88 -7.45
N PRO A 21 22.37 -18.67 -8.29
CA PRO A 21 22.28 -18.54 -9.74
C PRO A 21 20.88 -18.83 -10.28
N ALA A 22 20.16 -19.80 -9.69
CA ALA A 22 18.79 -20.11 -10.09
C ALA A 22 17.81 -18.97 -9.76
N MET A 23 17.94 -18.36 -8.57
CA MET A 23 17.17 -17.18 -8.17
C MET A 23 17.53 -15.96 -9.00
N ALA A 24 18.81 -15.75 -9.31
CA ALA A 24 19.26 -14.72 -10.25
C ALA A 24 18.59 -14.89 -11.61
N GLN A 25 18.58 -16.10 -12.17
CA GLN A 25 17.93 -16.37 -13.45
C GLN A 25 16.41 -16.13 -13.39
N ARG A 26 15.78 -16.46 -12.27
CA ARG A 26 14.34 -16.30 -12.07
C ARG A 26 13.93 -14.82 -11.96
N PHE A 27 14.59 -14.08 -11.07
CA PHE A 27 14.19 -12.71 -10.75
C PHE A 27 14.85 -11.66 -11.64
N PHE A 28 16.09 -11.89 -12.08
CA PHE A 28 16.86 -10.88 -12.80
C PHE A 28 17.08 -11.23 -14.27
N GLY A 29 16.70 -12.44 -14.69
CA GLY A 29 16.74 -12.83 -16.11
C GLY A 29 15.81 -11.98 -16.97
N SER A 30 16.00 -12.02 -18.29
CA SER A 30 15.39 -11.17 -19.32
C SER A 30 13.85 -11.15 -19.41
N TYR A 31 13.14 -11.84 -18.54
CA TYR A 31 11.69 -12.04 -18.61
C TYR A 31 10.91 -11.28 -17.53
N TYR A 32 11.59 -10.68 -16.54
CA TYR A 32 10.94 -9.95 -15.46
C TYR A 32 11.53 -8.55 -15.36
N SER A 33 10.64 -7.56 -15.33
CA SER A 33 10.99 -6.21 -14.88
C SER A 33 11.24 -6.21 -13.37
N ALA A 34 12.04 -5.26 -12.90
CA ALA A 34 12.28 -5.07 -11.47
C ALA A 34 10.96 -4.84 -10.71
N PHE A 35 10.01 -4.15 -11.33
CA PHE A 35 8.68 -3.94 -10.78
C PHE A 35 7.91 -5.25 -10.57
N GLU A 36 7.90 -6.15 -11.56
CA GLU A 36 7.23 -7.47 -11.43
C GLU A 36 7.88 -8.35 -10.36
N VAL A 37 9.21 -8.31 -10.22
CA VAL A 37 9.90 -8.94 -9.08
C VAL A 37 9.41 -8.35 -7.76
N GLY A 38 9.22 -7.03 -7.73
CA GLY A 38 8.63 -6.33 -6.60
C GLY A 38 7.23 -6.83 -6.24
N LEU A 39 6.37 -7.05 -7.23
CA LEU A 39 5.03 -7.63 -7.02
C LEU A 39 5.10 -9.04 -6.41
N ASP A 40 5.98 -9.89 -6.94
CA ASP A 40 6.21 -11.24 -6.39
C ASP A 40 6.70 -11.19 -4.93
N LEU A 41 7.55 -10.21 -4.59
CA LEU A 41 8.02 -9.99 -3.22
C LEU A 41 6.92 -9.39 -2.32
N GLY A 42 6.00 -8.62 -2.89
CA GLY A 42 4.81 -8.12 -2.22
C GLY A 42 4.05 -9.24 -1.50
N PHE A 43 3.99 -10.43 -2.12
CA PHE A 43 3.37 -11.60 -1.49
C PHE A 43 3.98 -12.00 -0.16
N PHE A 44 5.30 -11.94 -0.04
CA PHE A 44 6.01 -12.19 1.21
C PHE A 44 5.91 -11.01 2.18
N ALA A 45 5.80 -9.80 1.64
CA ALA A 45 5.68 -8.60 2.46
C ALA A 45 4.32 -8.50 3.17
N LYS A 46 3.29 -9.26 2.72
CA LYS A 46 1.94 -9.27 3.31
C LYS A 46 1.96 -9.37 4.82
N ASP A 47 2.75 -10.31 5.32
CA ASP A 47 2.73 -10.72 6.73
C ASP A 47 3.26 -9.61 7.65
N PHE A 48 3.90 -8.59 7.08
CA PHE A 48 4.36 -7.40 7.80
C PHE A 48 3.35 -6.23 7.73
N GLY A 49 2.26 -6.39 6.97
CA GLY A 49 1.22 -5.39 6.78
C GLY A 49 1.72 -4.07 6.15
N ALA A 50 0.99 -2.98 6.43
CA ALA A 50 1.33 -1.65 5.92
C ALA A 50 2.71 -1.13 6.36
N ARG A 51 3.33 -1.73 7.39
CA ARG A 51 4.64 -1.37 7.92
C ARG A 51 5.78 -2.25 7.38
N ALA A 52 5.51 -3.06 6.36
CA ALA A 52 6.53 -3.88 5.74
C ALA A 52 7.77 -3.05 5.36
N PRO A 53 8.99 -3.50 5.72
CA PRO A 53 10.20 -2.78 5.38
C PRO A 53 10.56 -3.07 3.91
N SER A 54 9.71 -2.62 2.98
CA SER A 54 9.75 -2.94 1.55
C SER A 54 11.13 -2.71 0.93
N ARG A 55 11.75 -1.58 1.27
CA ARG A 55 13.11 -1.25 0.84
C ARG A 55 14.13 -2.26 1.36
N TRP A 56 14.03 -2.66 2.63
CA TRP A 56 14.93 -3.65 3.21
C TRP A 56 14.75 -5.02 2.54
N ILE A 57 13.51 -5.43 2.25
CA ILE A 57 13.21 -6.68 1.54
C ILE A 57 13.86 -6.68 0.15
N ALA A 58 13.65 -5.61 -0.63
CA ALA A 58 14.24 -5.45 -1.96
C ALA A 58 15.78 -5.42 -1.90
N GLU A 59 16.37 -4.67 -0.96
CA GLU A 59 17.82 -4.63 -0.74
C GLU A 59 18.35 -6.01 -0.36
N ARG A 60 17.66 -6.74 0.52
CA ARG A 60 18.10 -8.03 1.01
C ARG A 60 18.11 -9.09 -0.09
N LEU A 61 17.11 -9.10 -0.96
CA LEU A 61 17.09 -9.99 -2.13
C LEU A 61 18.35 -9.81 -3.00
N VAL A 62 18.70 -8.55 -3.30
CA VAL A 62 19.87 -8.25 -4.14
C VAL A 62 21.16 -8.64 -3.44
N LEU A 63 21.31 -8.36 -2.14
CA LEU A 63 22.47 -8.77 -1.36
C LEU A 63 22.65 -10.30 -1.34
N ASP A 64 21.56 -11.04 -1.12
CA ASP A 64 21.61 -12.49 -0.99
C ASP A 64 21.89 -13.19 -2.33
N ILE A 65 21.40 -12.63 -3.45
CA ILE A 65 21.63 -13.17 -4.80
C ILE A 65 22.99 -12.76 -5.38
N CYS A 66 23.42 -11.50 -5.18
CA CYS A 66 24.67 -10.99 -5.76
C CYS A 66 25.88 -11.43 -4.92
N PRO A 67 26.74 -12.35 -5.40
CA PRO A 67 27.78 -12.95 -4.56
C PRO A 67 28.79 -11.92 -4.02
N ARG A 68 29.11 -10.90 -4.82
CA ARG A 68 30.03 -9.81 -4.45
C ARG A 68 29.49 -8.87 -3.37
N LEU A 69 28.17 -8.89 -3.13
CA LEU A 69 27.50 -8.02 -2.18
C LEU A 69 26.98 -8.79 -0.97
N SER A 70 27.00 -10.13 -1.00
CA SER A 70 26.44 -11.01 0.06
C SER A 70 27.06 -10.85 1.46
N HIS A 71 28.23 -10.20 1.57
CA HIS A 71 28.85 -9.86 2.85
C HIS A 71 28.48 -8.47 3.37
N MET A 72 27.71 -7.69 2.60
CA MET A 72 27.29 -6.35 2.98
C MET A 72 25.96 -6.39 3.74
N ASN A 73 25.81 -5.50 4.72
CA ASN A 73 24.57 -5.35 5.47
C ASN A 73 23.59 -4.36 4.81
N ARG A 74 24.06 -3.56 3.85
CA ARG A 74 23.27 -2.56 3.13
C ARG A 74 23.83 -2.33 1.74
N LEU A 75 22.95 -2.06 0.78
CA LEU A 75 23.34 -1.68 -0.58
C LEU A 75 23.80 -0.22 -0.63
N VAL A 76 24.96 -0.01 -1.23
CA VAL A 76 25.41 1.34 -1.63
C VAL A 76 24.81 1.62 -3.00
N THR A 77 23.69 2.35 -3.03
CA THR A 77 22.88 2.62 -4.23
C THR A 77 23.63 3.33 -5.37
N ASN A 78 24.76 3.95 -5.07
CA ASN A 78 25.57 4.68 -6.05
C ASN A 78 26.54 3.79 -6.84
N ARG A 79 26.61 2.49 -6.52
CA ARG A 79 27.43 1.52 -7.26
C ARG A 79 26.53 0.54 -8.00
N PRO A 80 26.84 0.24 -9.27
CA PRO A 80 26.10 -0.79 -9.99
C PRO A 80 26.33 -2.16 -9.34
N ALA A 81 25.24 -2.89 -9.13
CA ALA A 81 25.30 -4.29 -8.72
C ALA A 81 25.44 -5.17 -9.96
N PHE A 82 26.15 -6.29 -9.82
CA PHE A 82 26.34 -7.25 -10.90
C PHE A 82 25.78 -8.61 -10.48
N VAL A 83 24.95 -9.17 -11.34
CA VAL A 83 24.35 -10.49 -11.16
C VAL A 83 25.08 -11.48 -12.04
N LYS A 84 25.33 -12.69 -11.54
CA LYS A 84 25.90 -13.80 -12.31
C LYS A 84 24.83 -14.86 -12.54
N TYR A 85 24.67 -15.28 -13.79
CA TYR A 85 23.72 -16.32 -14.17
C TYR A 85 24.36 -17.70 -14.25
N PRO A 86 23.56 -18.79 -14.28
CA PRO A 86 24.08 -20.16 -14.39
C PRO A 86 24.92 -20.40 -15.65
N ASN A 87 24.61 -19.72 -16.76
CA ASN A 87 25.37 -19.82 -18.01
C ASN A 87 26.72 -19.06 -17.99
N GLY A 88 27.09 -18.45 -16.86
CA GLY A 88 28.31 -17.66 -16.71
C GLY A 88 28.22 -16.23 -17.23
N GLY A 89 27.08 -15.83 -17.80
CA GLY A 89 26.78 -14.45 -18.17
C GLY A 89 26.62 -13.55 -16.95
N TYR A 90 26.74 -12.24 -17.18
CA TYR A 90 26.56 -11.23 -16.14
C TYR A 90 25.72 -10.08 -16.67
N ASP A 91 24.81 -9.59 -15.83
CA ASP A 91 24.10 -8.34 -16.07
C ASP A 91 24.44 -7.31 -15.00
N ARG A 92 24.31 -6.05 -15.42
CA ARG A 92 24.43 -4.88 -14.57
C ARG A 92 23.04 -4.45 -14.14
N LEU A 93 22.77 -4.49 -12.84
CA LEU A 93 21.56 -3.91 -12.27
C LEU A 93 21.71 -2.39 -12.24
N CYS A 94 20.75 -1.69 -12.84
CA CYS A 94 20.65 -0.24 -12.80
C CYS A 94 20.41 0.24 -11.35
N PRO A 95 20.90 1.41 -10.93
CA PRO A 95 20.52 2.01 -9.65
C PRO A 95 19.00 2.15 -9.45
N SER A 96 18.21 2.33 -10.52
CA SER A 96 16.74 2.39 -10.45
C SER A 96 16.08 1.07 -10.10
N PHE A 97 16.79 -0.06 -10.27
CA PHE A 97 16.27 -1.41 -10.10
C PHE A 97 15.68 -1.64 -8.70
N LEU A 98 16.33 -1.13 -7.65
CA LEU A 98 15.83 -1.21 -6.28
C LEU A 98 14.57 -0.36 -6.08
N ASN A 99 14.49 0.80 -6.72
CA ASN A 99 13.32 1.67 -6.60
C ASN A 99 12.10 1.04 -7.28
N GLU A 100 12.30 0.40 -8.43
CA GLU A 100 11.23 -0.30 -9.15
C GLU A 100 10.74 -1.55 -8.39
N MET A 101 11.64 -2.36 -7.83
CA MET A 101 11.24 -3.47 -6.94
C MET A 101 10.48 -2.96 -5.71
N ASN A 102 11.01 -1.91 -5.07
CA ASN A 102 10.36 -1.31 -3.91
C ASN A 102 8.97 -0.77 -4.24
N LEU A 103 8.81 -0.16 -5.43
CA LEU A 103 7.52 0.29 -5.93
C LEU A 103 6.57 -0.89 -6.13
N GLY A 104 7.01 -1.99 -6.75
CA GLY A 104 6.19 -3.19 -6.91
C GLY A 104 5.73 -3.79 -5.58
N ILE A 105 6.63 -3.89 -4.59
CA ILE A 105 6.27 -4.35 -3.24
C ILE A 105 5.18 -3.44 -2.65
N ASN A 106 5.39 -2.13 -2.69
CA ASN A 106 4.46 -1.16 -2.16
C ASN A 106 3.10 -1.22 -2.87
N THR A 107 3.07 -1.33 -4.21
CA THR A 107 1.82 -1.47 -4.98
C THR A 107 1.03 -2.70 -4.52
N CYS A 108 1.68 -3.85 -4.42
CA CYS A 108 1.02 -5.07 -3.95
C CYS A 108 0.48 -4.93 -2.52
N LEU A 109 1.24 -4.29 -1.62
CA LEU A 109 0.81 -4.06 -0.24
C LEU A 109 -0.38 -3.10 -0.16
N TYR A 110 -0.37 -2.02 -0.95
CA TYR A 110 -1.48 -1.08 -0.99
C TYR A 110 -2.75 -1.73 -1.53
N GLU A 111 -2.66 -2.43 -2.66
CA GLU A 111 -3.81 -3.14 -3.22
C GLU A 111 -4.38 -4.12 -2.21
N TRP A 112 -3.53 -4.90 -1.56
CA TRP A 112 -3.98 -5.85 -0.55
C TRP A 112 -4.61 -5.23 0.68
N TRP A 113 -4.09 -4.10 1.15
CA TRP A 113 -4.70 -3.40 2.28
C TRP A 113 -6.06 -2.83 1.89
N LEU A 114 -6.23 -2.36 0.65
CA LEU A 114 -7.52 -1.89 0.13
C LEU A 114 -8.54 -3.02 -0.09
N TYR A 115 -8.08 -4.26 -0.27
CA TYR A 115 -8.92 -5.46 -0.35
C TYR A 115 -9.02 -6.23 0.98
N ASP A 116 -8.49 -5.68 2.06
CA ASP A 116 -8.58 -6.31 3.38
C ASP A 116 -10.04 -6.25 3.86
N GLU A 117 -10.57 -7.38 4.30
CA GLU A 117 -12.00 -7.50 4.66
C GLU A 117 -12.35 -6.58 5.81
N ASP A 118 -11.49 -6.50 6.83
CA ASP A 118 -11.70 -5.62 7.98
C ASP A 118 -11.65 -4.15 7.56
N PHE A 119 -10.73 -3.77 6.67
CA PHE A 119 -10.69 -2.43 6.08
C PHE A 119 -11.97 -2.10 5.30
N CYS A 120 -12.43 -3.00 4.42
CA CYS A 120 -13.66 -2.80 3.66
C CYS A 120 -14.88 -2.66 4.58
N CYS A 121 -15.02 -3.51 5.59
CA CYS A 121 -16.10 -3.42 6.59
C CYS A 121 -16.06 -2.09 7.32
N THR A 122 -14.88 -1.65 7.77
CA THR A 122 -14.71 -0.37 8.47
C THR A 122 -15.11 0.81 7.59
N VAL A 123 -14.72 0.80 6.31
CA VAL A 123 -15.11 1.83 5.35
C VAL A 123 -16.63 1.86 5.14
N THR A 124 -17.26 0.69 4.98
CA THR A 124 -18.73 0.61 4.84
C THR A 124 -19.44 1.10 6.10
N GLU A 125 -18.98 0.72 7.30
CA GLU A 125 -19.54 1.21 8.57
C GLU A 125 -19.44 2.73 8.69
N TYR A 126 -18.29 3.30 8.28
CA TYR A 126 -18.11 4.75 8.22
C TYR A 126 -19.06 5.42 7.21
N GLU A 127 -19.23 4.84 6.01
CA GLU A 127 -20.13 5.38 4.99
C GLU A 127 -21.59 5.36 5.46
N ASP A 128 -22.04 4.24 6.04
CA ASP A 128 -23.39 4.12 6.61
C ASP A 128 -23.61 5.14 7.73
N TRP A 129 -22.61 5.33 8.61
CA TRP A 129 -22.68 6.33 9.67
C TRP A 129 -22.72 7.76 9.12
N ARG A 130 -21.89 8.09 8.12
CA ARG A 130 -21.86 9.41 7.47
C ARG A 130 -23.20 9.71 6.82
N ASP A 131 -23.79 8.75 6.11
CA ASP A 131 -25.08 8.93 5.44
C ASP A 131 -26.18 9.26 6.46
N ILE A 132 -26.15 8.64 7.66
CA ILE A 132 -27.05 9.02 8.77
C ILE A 132 -26.81 10.46 9.24
N GLN A 133 -25.55 10.91 9.33
CA GLN A 133 -25.26 12.29 9.71
C GLN A 133 -25.76 13.30 8.66
N ASP A 134 -25.59 12.98 7.38
CA ASP A 134 -26.08 13.80 6.27
C ASP A 134 -27.61 13.90 6.29
N ASP A 135 -28.32 12.80 6.58
CA ASP A 135 -29.77 12.79 6.77
C ASP A 135 -30.20 13.69 7.93
N ILE A 136 -29.50 13.64 9.07
CA ILE A 136 -29.77 14.54 10.20
C ILE A 136 -29.59 16.02 9.81
N VAL A 137 -28.55 16.34 9.04
CA VAL A 137 -28.33 17.71 8.54
C VAL A 137 -29.46 18.14 7.60
N LEU A 138 -29.92 17.24 6.72
CA LEU A 138 -31.02 17.50 5.82
C LEU A 138 -32.33 17.75 6.59
N ASP A 139 -32.63 16.93 7.60
CA ASP A 139 -33.80 17.07 8.46
C ASP A 139 -33.76 18.40 9.22
N LEU A 140 -32.63 18.75 9.84
CA LEU A 140 -32.44 20.03 10.54
C LEU A 140 -32.71 21.24 9.63
N ARG A 141 -32.24 21.19 8.38
CA ARG A 141 -32.46 22.25 7.39
C ARG A 141 -33.92 22.30 6.94
N THR A 142 -34.54 21.15 6.77
CA THR A 142 -35.95 21.01 6.37
C THR A 142 -36.86 21.56 7.46
N ASP A 143 -36.66 21.15 8.71
CA ASP A 143 -37.41 21.63 9.87
C ASP A 143 -37.29 23.14 10.02
N PHE A 144 -36.06 23.67 9.93
CA PHE A 144 -35.83 25.11 9.99
C PHE A 144 -36.59 25.84 8.87
N PHE A 145 -36.53 25.33 7.63
CA PHE A 145 -37.26 25.94 6.52
C PHE A 145 -38.77 25.92 6.75
N LEU A 146 -39.32 24.79 7.20
CA LEU A 146 -40.76 24.64 7.42
C LEU A 146 -41.29 25.52 8.56
N GLU A 147 -40.56 25.60 9.66
CA GLU A 147 -40.94 26.41 10.83
C GLU A 147 -40.81 27.91 10.57
N TRP A 148 -39.79 28.34 9.83
CA TRP A 148 -39.45 29.76 9.67
C TRP A 148 -39.78 30.35 8.29
N LYS A 149 -40.49 29.62 7.42
CA LYS A 149 -40.77 30.05 6.02
C LYS A 149 -41.50 31.39 5.90
N ASP A 150 -42.37 31.71 6.86
CA ASP A 150 -43.25 32.89 6.82
C ASP A 150 -42.73 34.04 7.71
N GLU A 151 -41.63 33.83 8.45
CA GLU A 151 -41.07 34.81 9.37
C GLU A 151 -40.24 35.88 8.63
N ASP A 152 -40.21 37.10 9.17
CA ASP A 152 -39.31 38.13 8.66
C ASP A 152 -37.84 37.73 8.88
N LYS A 153 -37.08 37.63 7.79
CA LYS A 153 -35.66 37.26 7.78
C LYS A 153 -34.76 38.27 8.52
N SER A 154 -35.25 39.49 8.74
CA SER A 154 -34.57 40.51 9.53
C SER A 154 -34.90 40.45 11.03
N SER A 155 -35.87 39.62 11.43
CA SER A 155 -36.23 39.45 12.83
C SER A 155 -35.07 38.85 13.64
N CYS A 156 -34.92 39.31 14.88
CA CYS A 156 -33.90 38.79 15.80
C CYS A 156 -34.10 37.30 16.10
N SER A 157 -35.35 36.83 16.17
CA SER A 157 -35.72 35.43 16.37
C SER A 157 -35.22 34.56 15.21
N TYR A 158 -35.52 34.95 13.96
CA TYR A 158 -35.05 34.24 12.77
C TYR A 158 -33.51 34.18 12.70
N MET A 159 -32.85 35.32 12.94
CA MET A 159 -31.38 35.39 12.90
C MET A 159 -30.73 34.51 13.98
N LEU A 160 -31.31 34.44 15.17
CA LEU A 160 -30.83 33.58 16.25
C LEU A 160 -31.03 32.09 15.90
N ALA A 161 -32.20 31.73 15.37
CA ALA A 161 -32.49 30.37 14.95
C ALA A 161 -31.57 29.93 13.80
N LEU A 162 -31.33 30.79 12.80
CA LEU A 162 -30.40 30.52 11.70
C LEU A 162 -28.96 30.33 12.20
N LYS A 163 -28.51 31.15 13.15
CA LYS A 163 -27.19 30.99 13.78
C LYS A 163 -27.08 29.65 14.51
N THR A 164 -28.15 29.26 15.21
CA THR A 164 -28.21 27.99 15.94
C THR A 164 -28.18 26.79 14.99
N LEU A 165 -28.93 26.85 13.88
CA LEU A 165 -28.87 25.83 12.83
C LEU A 165 -27.45 25.68 12.28
N ARG A 166 -26.82 26.79 11.90
CA ARG A 166 -25.44 26.77 11.37
C ARG A 166 -24.48 26.10 12.34
N HIS A 167 -24.51 26.50 13.60
CA HIS A 167 -23.65 25.91 14.61
C HIS A 167 -23.84 24.38 14.76
N LYS A 168 -25.09 23.89 14.70
CA LYS A 168 -25.37 22.45 14.75
C LYS A 168 -24.84 21.72 13.52
N VAL A 169 -25.07 22.29 12.32
CA VAL A 169 -24.59 21.70 11.06
C VAL A 169 -23.07 21.69 11.02
N ASP A 170 -22.41 22.80 11.35
CA ASP A 170 -20.95 22.91 11.37
C ASP A 170 -20.35 21.86 12.32
N LYS A 171 -20.95 21.68 13.50
CA LYS A 171 -20.51 20.64 14.44
C LYS A 171 -20.60 19.22 13.85
N ILE A 172 -21.69 18.89 13.17
CA ILE A 172 -21.85 17.55 12.55
C ILE A 172 -20.80 17.36 11.45
N MET A 173 -20.55 18.38 10.63
CA MET A 173 -19.50 18.32 9.60
C MET A 173 -18.11 18.14 10.22
N ASP A 174 -17.82 18.85 11.31
CA ASP A 174 -16.56 18.70 12.04
C ASP A 174 -16.41 17.26 12.60
N ASP A 175 -17.49 16.69 13.14
CA ASP A 175 -17.50 15.31 13.65
C ASP A 175 -17.24 14.30 12.52
N ILE A 176 -17.80 14.51 11.31
CA ILE A 176 -17.53 13.68 10.11
C ILE A 176 -16.06 13.78 9.69
N GLU A 177 -15.48 14.98 9.68
CA GLU A 177 -14.08 15.18 9.30
C GLU A 177 -13.12 14.53 10.31
N VAL A 178 -13.43 14.60 11.61
CA VAL A 178 -12.64 13.96 12.67
C VAL A 178 -12.65 12.45 12.53
N GLU A 179 -13.83 11.85 12.32
CA GLU A 179 -13.96 10.39 12.21
C GLU A 179 -13.27 9.84 10.94
N ALA A 180 -13.23 10.61 9.85
CA ALA A 180 -12.57 10.20 8.60
C ALA A 180 -11.05 9.99 8.73
N VAL A 181 -10.42 10.56 9.76
CA VAL A 181 -8.96 10.59 9.95
C VAL A 181 -8.52 9.76 11.17
N ALA A 182 -9.49 9.24 11.95
CA ALA A 182 -9.26 8.44 13.15
C ALA A 182 -8.69 7.05 12.83
#